data_AF-A0A319DP76-F1
#
_entry.id   AF-A0A319DP76-F1
#
_cell.length_a   1.000
_cell.length_b   1.000
_cell.length_c   1.000
_cell.angle_alpha   90.00
_cell.angle_beta   90.00
_cell.angle_gamma   90.00
#
_symmetry.space_group_name_H-M   'P 1'
#
loop_
_entity.id
_entity.type
_entity.pdbx_description
1 polymer ?
#
loop_
_entity_poly.entity_id
_entity_poly.type
_entity_poly.pdbx_seq_one_letter_code
_entity_poly.pdbx_strand_id
1 'polypeptide(L)'
;MNLRQLLLLACPITLALANTTPNTVAPRAPQSTSLLDDLPTIVDGVKELLSTETVNNIETIVKGGATLLGGDTPQNLQKLLSSGNIDKLQNIIDNADTLLTSSFVNKTGSLIDDALPLVTDFGQIMDAIIKTS
;
A
#
# COMPACT_ATOMS: atom_id res chain seq x y z
N MET A 1 -41.54 -91.94 9.20
CA MET A 1 -42.49 -90.95 9.74
C MET A 1 -41.94 -89.58 9.38
N ASN A 2 -42.13 -89.18 8.13
CA ASN A 2 -43.13 -88.21 7.65
C ASN A 2 -42.74 -86.76 7.97
N LEU A 3 -42.77 -85.76 7.08
CA LEU A 3 -43.12 -85.65 5.65
C LEU A 3 -42.98 -84.14 5.34
N ARG A 4 -42.52 -83.78 4.12
CA ARG A 4 -42.57 -82.44 3.46
C ARG A 4 -41.48 -81.42 3.86
N GLN A 5 -40.45 -81.16 3.02
CA GLN A 5 -40.49 -80.33 1.80
C GLN A 5 -41.42 -79.11 1.90
N LEU A 6 -40.86 -77.89 1.93
CA LEU A 6 -41.06 -76.84 0.91
C LEU A 6 -40.56 -75.47 1.45
N LEU A 7 -39.95 -74.70 0.54
CA LEU A 7 -39.57 -73.28 0.59
C LEU A 7 -38.21 -72.94 1.22
N LEU A 8 -37.20 -72.62 0.41
CA LEU A 8 -37.03 -71.36 -0.37
C LEU A 8 -36.77 -70.16 0.55
N LEU A 9 -35.54 -69.66 0.43
CA LEU A 9 -35.21 -68.26 0.26
C LEU A 9 -36.18 -67.25 0.91
N ALA A 10 -35.90 -66.88 2.16
CA ALA A 10 -36.31 -65.58 2.68
C ALA A 10 -35.40 -65.22 3.84
N CYS A 11 -34.40 -64.37 3.54
CA CYS A 11 -33.62 -63.68 4.55
C CYS A 11 -34.58 -62.89 5.47
N PRO A 12 -34.60 -63.11 6.79
CA PRO A 12 -35.11 -62.07 7.67
C PRO A 12 -34.02 -61.00 7.71
N ILE A 13 -34.31 -59.85 7.11
CA ILE A 13 -33.63 -58.59 7.41
C ILE A 13 -33.63 -58.48 8.93
N THR A 14 -32.48 -58.70 9.57
CA THR A 14 -32.31 -58.29 10.96
C THR A 14 -32.41 -56.78 10.94
N LEU A 15 -33.57 -56.28 11.37
CA LEU A 15 -33.79 -54.89 11.69
C LEU A 15 -32.70 -54.51 12.70
N ALA A 16 -31.64 -53.85 12.23
CA ALA A 16 -30.71 -53.20 13.12
C ALA A 16 -31.55 -52.20 13.90
N LEU A 17 -31.75 -52.45 15.20
CA LEU A 17 -32.18 -51.40 16.10
C LEU A 17 -31.09 -50.33 15.96
N ALA A 18 -31.40 -49.25 15.24
CA ALA A 18 -30.61 -48.04 15.34
C ALA A 18 -30.53 -47.74 16.84
N ASN A 19 -29.32 -47.87 17.40
CA ASN A 19 -29.09 -47.50 18.78
C ASN A 19 -29.28 -45.99 18.85
N THR A 20 -30.52 -45.57 19.09
CA THR A 20 -30.90 -44.18 19.29
C THR A 20 -30.57 -43.72 20.70
N THR A 21 -29.63 -44.34 21.42
CA THR A 21 -29.04 -43.65 22.57
C THR A 21 -28.27 -42.48 21.97
N PRO A 22 -28.77 -41.24 22.12
CA PRO A 22 -28.01 -40.08 21.70
C PRO A 22 -26.70 -40.17 22.47
N ASN A 23 -25.56 -39.90 21.83
CA ASN A 23 -24.38 -39.50 22.59
C ASN A 23 -24.77 -38.20 23.30
N THR A 24 -25.29 -38.33 24.52
CA THR A 24 -25.53 -37.19 25.39
C THR A 24 -24.16 -36.71 25.78
N VAL A 25 -23.64 -35.72 25.04
CA VAL A 25 -22.59 -34.87 25.57
C VAL A 25 -23.14 -34.38 26.90
N ALA A 26 -22.56 -34.84 28.01
CA ALA A 26 -22.93 -34.30 29.31
C ALA A 26 -22.93 -32.77 29.20
N PRO A 27 -23.94 -32.04 29.71
CA PRO A 27 -23.92 -30.59 29.66
C PRO A 27 -22.56 -30.13 30.17
N ARG A 28 -21.79 -29.40 29.36
CA ARG A 28 -20.54 -28.81 29.83
C ARG A 28 -20.91 -27.94 31.03
N ALA A 29 -20.56 -28.40 32.24
CA ALA A 29 -20.81 -27.63 33.45
C ALA A 29 -20.21 -26.22 33.23
N PRO A 30 -20.96 -25.14 33.47
CA PRO A 30 -20.39 -23.80 33.40
C PRO A 30 -19.20 -23.77 34.35
N GLN A 31 -17.99 -23.71 33.80
CA GLN A 31 -16.82 -23.39 34.61
C GLN A 31 -16.96 -21.89 34.88
N SER A 32 -17.61 -21.53 35.99
CA SER A 32 -17.44 -20.20 36.55
C SER A 32 -16.04 -20.18 37.15
N THR A 33 -15.02 -19.95 36.32
CA THR A 33 -13.72 -19.53 36.83
C THR A 33 -13.99 -18.26 37.63
N SER A 34 -13.58 -18.25 38.88
CA SER A 34 -13.70 -17.05 39.69
C SER A 34 -12.85 -15.99 39.02
N LEU A 35 -13.29 -14.72 38.99
CA LEU A 35 -12.47 -13.62 38.47
C LEU A 35 -11.10 -13.53 39.18
N LEU A 36 -10.99 -14.10 40.38
CA LEU A 36 -9.73 -14.15 41.12
C LEU A 36 -8.76 -15.21 40.59
N ASP A 37 -9.27 -16.28 39.97
CA ASP A 37 -8.46 -17.33 39.32
C ASP A 37 -7.92 -16.85 37.97
N ASP A 38 -8.66 -15.98 37.29
CA ASP A 38 -8.27 -15.38 36.00
C ASP A 38 -7.39 -14.13 36.16
N LEU A 39 -7.31 -13.57 37.37
CA LEU A 39 -6.55 -12.36 37.69
C LEU A 39 -5.06 -12.43 37.28
N PRO A 40 -4.32 -13.55 37.48
CA PRO A 40 -2.94 -13.67 37.03
C PRO A 40 -2.81 -13.50 35.51
N THR A 41 -3.69 -14.14 34.74
CA THR A 41 -3.71 -14.06 33.27
C THR A 41 -4.05 -12.65 32.79
N ILE A 42 -5.02 -11.99 33.45
CA ILE A 42 -5.39 -10.59 33.15
C ILE A 42 -4.21 -9.65 33.43
N VAL A 43 -3.53 -9.84 34.57
CA VAL A 43 -2.36 -9.03 34.94
C VAL A 43 -1.22 -9.22 33.96
N ASP A 44 -0.96 -10.45 33.50
CA ASP A 44 0.10 -10.72 32.53
C ASP A 44 -0.22 -10.13 31.15
N GLY A 45 -1.48 -10.22 30.70
CA GLY A 45 -1.92 -9.52 29.49
C GLY A 45 -1.76 -8.00 29.59
N VAL A 46 -2.08 -7.40 30.74
CA VAL A 46 -1.88 -5.96 30.96
C VAL A 46 -0.39 -5.60 31.01
N LYS A 47 0.48 -6.44 31.58
CA LYS A 47 1.94 -6.21 31.57
C LYS A 47 2.52 -6.25 30.15
N GLU A 48 2.02 -7.13 29.30
CA GLU A 48 2.42 -7.19 27.89
C GLU A 48 2.00 -5.91 27.14
N LEU A 49 0.76 -5.46 27.34
CA LEU A 49 0.24 -4.21 26.76
C LEU A 49 0.97 -2.96 27.28
N LEU A 50 1.37 -2.95 28.56
CA LEU A 50 2.09 -1.85 29.20
C LEU A 50 3.62 -2.08 29.21
N SER A 51 4.11 -3.05 28.45
CA SER A 51 5.55 -3.30 28.35
C SER A 51 6.25 -2.09 27.73
N THR A 52 7.49 -1.85 28.13
CA THR A 52 8.30 -0.74 27.60
C THR A 52 8.39 -0.79 26.08
N GLU A 53 8.45 -1.99 25.48
CA GLU A 53 8.46 -2.17 24.03
C GLU A 53 7.17 -1.66 23.37
N THR A 54 6.00 -2.10 23.86
CA THR A 54 4.70 -1.64 23.34
C THR A 54 4.54 -0.12 23.48
N VAL A 55 4.93 0.45 24.63
CA VAL A 55 4.86 1.91 24.86
C VAL A 55 5.81 2.66 23.92
N ASN A 56 7.04 2.20 23.74
CA ASN A 56 8.00 2.82 22.82
C ASN A 56 7.51 2.75 21.37
N ASN A 57 6.93 1.62 20.95
CA ASN A 57 6.36 1.47 19.61
C ASN A 57 5.20 2.45 19.38
N ILE A 58 4.31 2.59 20.37
CA ILE A 58 3.23 3.59 20.34
C ILE A 58 3.81 5.00 20.29
N GLU A 59 4.83 5.31 21.08
CA GLU A 59 5.49 6.62 21.05
C GLU A 59 6.08 6.93 19.67
N THR A 60 6.77 5.97 19.04
CA THR A 60 7.29 6.12 17.68
C THR A 60 6.17 6.35 16.67
N ILE A 61 5.07 5.58 16.75
CA ILE A 61 3.91 5.74 15.86
C ILE A 61 3.26 7.10 16.06
N VAL A 62 3.06 7.53 17.31
CA VAL A 62 2.44 8.82 17.63
C VAL A 62 3.33 9.98 17.21
N LYS A 63 4.65 9.90 17.41
CA LYS A 63 5.60 10.91 16.91
C LYS A 63 5.60 10.98 15.39
N GLY A 64 5.68 9.83 14.71
CA GLY A 64 5.59 9.76 13.26
C GLY A 64 4.27 10.33 12.74
N GLY A 65 3.15 9.95 13.35
CA GLY A 65 1.83 10.48 13.05
C GLY A 65 1.74 11.99 13.29
N ALA A 66 2.28 12.50 14.39
CA ALA A 66 2.31 13.93 14.68
C ALA A 66 3.15 14.72 13.66
N THR A 67 4.24 14.16 13.15
CA THR A 67 5.03 14.80 12.08
C THR A 67 4.27 14.84 10.75
N LEU A 68 3.54 13.76 10.41
CA LEU A 68 2.80 13.65 9.15
C LEU A 68 1.48 14.43 9.16
N LEU A 69 0.80 14.46 10.31
CA LEU A 69 -0.57 14.98 10.46
C LEU A 69 -0.63 16.32 11.22
N GLY A 70 0.48 16.73 11.85
CA GLY A 70 0.56 17.95 12.64
C GLY A 70 1.44 19.03 11.99
N GLY A 71 1.49 20.18 12.66
CA GLY A 71 2.20 21.36 12.18
C GLY A 71 1.70 21.82 10.81
N ASP A 72 2.62 22.29 9.97
CA ASP A 72 2.32 22.77 8.63
C ASP A 72 2.43 21.66 7.56
N THR A 73 2.78 20.41 7.94
CA THR A 73 3.02 19.32 6.98
C THR A 73 1.80 19.06 6.09
N PRO A 74 0.58 18.85 6.61
CA PRO A 74 -0.58 18.61 5.76
C PRO A 74 -0.88 19.77 4.81
N GLN A 75 -0.71 21.02 5.25
CA GLN A 75 -0.98 22.23 4.48
C GLN A 75 0.07 22.43 3.38
N ASN A 76 1.34 22.18 3.69
CA ASN A 76 2.43 22.21 2.71
C ASN A 76 2.24 21.14 1.64
N LEU A 77 1.86 19.93 2.04
CA LEU A 77 1.53 18.84 1.10
C LEU A 77 0.31 19.19 0.25
N GLN A 78 -0.77 19.72 0.84
CA GLN A 78 -1.94 20.18 0.09
C GLN A 78 -1.59 21.28 -0.91
N LYS A 79 -0.73 22.23 -0.53
CA LYS A 79 -0.27 23.30 -1.43
C LYS A 79 0.57 22.72 -2.56
N LEU A 80 1.55 21.87 -2.24
CA LEU A 80 2.43 21.23 -3.24
C LEU A 80 1.65 20.36 -4.22
N LEU A 81 0.71 19.56 -3.71
CA LEU A 81 -0.13 18.63 -4.47
C LEU A 81 -1.46 19.25 -4.94
N SER A 82 -1.63 20.56 -4.79
CA SER A 82 -2.82 21.25 -5.30
C SER A 82 -2.88 21.11 -6.82
N SER A 83 -4.10 21.05 -7.38
CA SER A 83 -4.29 20.95 -8.82
C SER A 83 -3.51 22.03 -9.57
N GLY A 84 -3.58 23.28 -9.12
CA GLY A 84 -2.85 24.39 -9.73
C GLY A 84 -1.33 24.23 -9.72
N ASN A 85 -0.74 23.56 -8.72
CA ASN A 85 0.69 23.25 -8.73
C ASN A 85 1.01 22.04 -9.61
N ILE A 86 0.18 20.99 -9.57
CA ILE A 86 0.34 19.82 -10.45
C ILE A 86 0.23 20.24 -11.92
N ASP A 87 -0.74 21.07 -12.28
CA ASP A 87 -0.90 21.58 -13.65
C ASP A 87 0.31 22.41 -14.10
N LYS A 88 0.87 23.23 -13.21
CA LYS A 88 2.10 23.99 -13.50
C LYS A 88 3.29 23.07 -13.71
N LEU A 89 3.44 22.05 -12.87
CA LEU A 89 4.51 21.06 -13.02
C LEU A 89 4.34 20.27 -14.32
N GLN A 90 3.12 19.84 -14.65
CA GLN A 90 2.83 19.16 -15.91
C GLN A 90 3.17 20.04 -17.12
N ASN A 91 2.76 21.31 -17.12
CA ASN A 91 3.12 22.24 -18.19
C ASN A 91 4.63 22.44 -18.34
N ILE A 92 5.38 22.48 -17.23
CA ILE A 92 6.85 22.55 -17.28
C ILE A 92 7.42 21.27 -17.88
N ILE A 93 6.91 20.11 -17.48
CA ILE A 93 7.35 18.80 -17.98
C ILE A 93 7.06 18.68 -19.47
N ASP A 94 5.88 19.07 -19.96
CA ASP A 94 5.50 18.99 -21.37
C ASP A 94 6.36 19.92 -22.25
N ASN A 95 6.64 21.14 -21.76
CA ASN A 95 7.54 22.06 -22.43
C ASN A 95 8.98 21.54 -22.43
N ALA A 96 9.44 20.99 -21.31
CA ALA A 96 10.77 20.40 -21.21
C ALA A 96 10.92 19.20 -22.14
N ASP A 97 9.93 18.32 -22.23
CA ASP A 97 9.92 17.18 -23.15
C ASP A 97 10.07 17.66 -24.61
N THR A 98 9.30 18.67 -25.00
CA THR A 98 9.38 19.29 -26.34
C THR A 98 10.77 19.88 -26.62
N LEU A 99 11.32 20.64 -25.67
CA LEU A 99 12.60 21.35 -25.82
C LEU A 99 13.81 20.41 -25.73
N LEU A 100 13.71 19.31 -24.99
CA LEU A 100 14.79 18.35 -24.78
C LEU A 100 14.78 17.20 -25.80
N THR A 101 13.91 17.26 -26.82
CA THR A 101 13.99 16.32 -27.96
C THR A 101 15.33 16.47 -28.69
N SER A 102 15.93 15.35 -29.10
CA SER A 102 17.18 15.37 -29.87
C SER A 102 17.08 16.21 -31.14
N SER A 103 15.91 16.23 -31.80
CA SER A 103 15.71 17.08 -32.99
C SER A 103 15.76 18.56 -32.64
N PHE A 104 15.13 19.01 -31.55
CA PHE A 104 15.13 20.44 -31.19
C PHE A 104 16.52 20.88 -30.74
N VAL A 105 17.16 20.09 -29.87
CA VAL A 105 18.52 20.36 -29.36
C VAL A 105 19.53 20.43 -30.51
N ASN A 106 19.54 19.44 -31.41
CA ASN A 106 20.48 19.43 -32.54
C ASN A 106 20.26 20.61 -33.49
N LYS A 107 19.01 20.91 -33.86
CA LYS A 107 18.70 22.04 -34.75
C LYS A 107 19.08 23.37 -34.11
N THR A 108 18.84 23.53 -32.82
CA THR A 108 19.21 24.74 -32.07
C THR A 108 20.73 24.87 -31.98
N GLY A 109 21.45 23.78 -31.72
CA GLY A 109 22.91 23.74 -31.76
C GLY A 109 23.45 24.16 -33.12
N SER A 110 22.98 23.55 -34.21
CA SER A 110 23.38 23.93 -35.56
C SER A 110 23.06 25.39 -35.89
N LEU A 111 21.89 25.91 -35.50
CA LEU A 111 21.55 27.31 -35.70
C LEU A 111 22.51 28.26 -34.97
N ILE A 112 22.93 27.90 -33.75
CA ILE A 112 23.91 28.68 -32.98
C ILE A 112 25.28 28.64 -33.67
N ASP A 113 25.73 27.44 -34.08
CA ASP A 113 27.00 27.24 -34.77
C ASP A 113 27.07 28.02 -36.09
N ASP A 114 25.98 28.01 -36.86
CA ASP A 114 25.87 28.71 -38.15
C ASP A 114 25.75 30.24 -37.98
N ALA A 115 25.12 30.72 -36.90
CA ALA A 115 24.93 32.14 -36.66
C ALA A 115 26.19 32.86 -36.15
N LEU A 116 27.07 32.17 -35.41
CA LEU A 116 28.28 32.75 -34.82
C LEU A 116 29.23 33.40 -35.85
N PRO A 117 29.57 32.75 -36.98
CA PRO A 117 30.36 33.37 -38.05
C PRO A 117 29.71 34.63 -38.60
N LEU A 118 28.40 34.60 -38.87
CA LEU A 118 27.67 35.75 -39.42
C LEU A 118 27.72 36.98 -38.50
N VAL A 119 27.56 36.77 -37.18
CA VAL A 119 27.69 37.84 -36.19
C VAL A 119 29.12 38.39 -36.15
N THR A 120 30.12 37.52 -36.28
CA THR A 120 31.54 37.91 -36.30
C THR A 120 31.86 38.75 -37.53
N ASP A 121 31.46 38.28 -38.72
CA ASP A 121 31.70 38.97 -39.99
C ASP A 121 31.00 40.33 -40.02
N PHE A 122 29.77 40.40 -39.51
CA PHE A 122 29.05 41.67 -39.38
C PHE A 122 29.79 42.67 -38.48
N GLY A 123 30.34 42.21 -37.35
CA GLY A 123 31.16 43.04 -36.47
C GLY A 123 32.41 43.59 -37.17
N GLN A 124 33.11 42.74 -37.92
CA GLN A 124 34.30 43.15 -38.69
C GLN A 124 33.96 44.19 -39.76
N ILE A 125 32.85 44.01 -40.47
CA ILE A 125 32.37 44.97 -41.47
C ILE A 125 32.08 46.32 -40.81
N MET A 126 31.40 46.30 -39.65
CA MET A 126 31.06 47.54 -38.94
C MET A 126 32.29 48.28 -38.44
N ASP A 127 33.26 47.55 -37.87
CA ASP A 127 34.55 48.11 -37.46
C ASP A 127 35.31 48.72 -38.64
N ALA A 128 35.28 48.07 -39.81
CA ALA A 128 35.93 48.58 -41.01
C ALA A 128 35.26 49.87 -41.50
N ILE A 129 33.93 49.94 -41.49
CA ILE A 129 33.19 51.14 -41.89
C ILE A 129 33.50 52.30 -40.93
N ILE A 130 33.43 52.07 -39.62
CA ILE A 130 33.67 53.11 -38.59
C ILE A 130 35.12 53.60 -38.61
N LYS A 131 36.10 52.72 -38.86
CA LYS A 131 37.52 53.13 -38.97
C LYS A 131 37.83 53.88 -40.26
N THR A 132 37.01 53.71 -41.30
CA THR A 132 37.22 54.33 -42.62
C THR A 132 36.50 55.68 -42.74
N SER A 133 35.46 55.93 -41.93
CA SER A 133 34.78 57.23 -41.78
C SER A 133 35.49 58.16 -40.81
#